data_AF-A0AAN6R8P8-F1
#
_entry.id   AF-A0AAN6R8P8-F1
#
_cell.length_a   1.000
_cell.length_b   1.000
_cell.length_c   1.000
_cell.angle_alpha   90.00
_cell.angle_beta   90.00
_cell.angle_gamma   90.00
#
_symmetry.space_group_name_H-M   'P 1'
#
loop_
_entity.id
_entity.type
_entity.pdbx_description
1 polymer ?
#
loop_
_entity_poly.entity_id
_entity_poly.type
_entity_poly.pdbx_seq_one_letter_code
_entity_poly.pdbx_strand_id
1 'polypeptide(L)'
;MSKPSAQPTLTPQFCFNQRALRDFLRISRSTIDDSITQNLNALITPAQEGFDPSMTIARQTEYPVRGQIEPARCRSFQDKVLFPSWQTRSDVLNYCAGVATSPDPDDPDLVLRQGESIKDRERVVDERLDPYSARFFPREPRTESLAMLLRNERGVEQIIRSRTWGLVTERCGGPIEGWEEALNRWREGQDQKR
;
A
#
# COMPACT_ATOMS: atom_id res chain seq x y z
N MET A 1 -15.59 -18.17 -5.83
CA MET A 1 -14.19 -18.11 -6.26
C MET A 1 -13.96 -16.81 -7.01
N SER A 2 -13.35 -15.83 -6.35
CA SER A 2 -12.92 -14.56 -6.94
C SER A 2 -11.73 -14.83 -7.85
N LYS A 3 -11.85 -14.52 -9.15
CA LYS A 3 -10.71 -14.56 -10.09
C LYS A 3 -9.59 -13.66 -9.54
N PRO A 4 -8.30 -14.06 -9.59
CA PRO A 4 -7.22 -13.12 -9.34
C PRO A 4 -7.37 -11.97 -10.34
N SER A 5 -7.55 -10.75 -9.83
CA SER A 5 -7.63 -9.56 -10.67
C SER A 5 -6.39 -9.54 -11.56
N ALA A 6 -6.58 -9.45 -12.89
CA ALA A 6 -5.47 -9.32 -13.82
C ALA A 6 -4.56 -8.17 -13.35
N GLN A 7 -3.25 -8.40 -13.32
CA GLN A 7 -2.33 -7.35 -12.91
C GLN A 7 -2.61 -6.12 -13.79
N PRO A 8 -2.85 -4.95 -13.19
CA PRO A 8 -3.15 -3.76 -13.97
C PRO A 8 -1.96 -3.51 -14.89
N THR A 9 -2.20 -3.44 -16.20
CA THR A 9 -1.18 -3.01 -17.15
C THR A 9 -0.79 -1.58 -16.75
N LEU A 10 0.40 -1.45 -16.17
CA LEU A 10 0.86 -0.18 -15.63
C LEU A 10 1.08 0.79 -16.80
N THR A 11 0.36 1.90 -16.77
CA THR A 11 0.43 2.96 -17.79
C THR A 11 0.54 4.31 -17.10
N PRO A 12 1.19 5.32 -17.71
CA PRO A 12 1.25 6.66 -17.12
C PRO A 12 -0.14 7.25 -16.83
N GLN A 13 -1.13 6.95 -17.70
CA GLN A 13 -2.52 7.38 -17.56
C GLN A 13 -3.15 6.86 -16.26
N PHE A 14 -2.83 5.63 -15.85
CA PHE A 14 -3.27 5.09 -14.56
C PHE A 14 -2.73 5.92 -13.38
N CYS A 15 -1.45 6.32 -13.43
CA CYS A 15 -0.83 7.09 -12.35
C CYS A 15 -1.41 8.50 -12.23
N PHE A 16 -1.69 9.17 -13.35
CA PHE A 16 -2.32 10.50 -13.33
C PHE A 16 -3.79 10.48 -12.92
N ASN A 17 -4.47 9.34 -13.05
CA ASN A 17 -5.78 9.15 -12.45
C ASN A 17 -5.64 8.86 -10.95
N GLN A 18 -5.48 9.92 -10.16
CA GLN A 18 -5.28 9.83 -8.71
C GLN A 18 -6.40 9.06 -7.98
N ARG A 19 -7.65 9.15 -8.47
CA ARG A 19 -8.77 8.38 -7.91
C ARG A 19 -8.54 6.88 -8.11
N ALA A 20 -8.24 6.46 -9.35
CA ALA A 20 -7.98 5.05 -9.66
C ALA A 20 -6.78 4.50 -8.88
N LEU A 21 -5.70 5.28 -8.74
CA LEU A 21 -4.53 4.90 -7.95
C LEU A 21 -4.88 4.69 -6.47
N ARG A 22 -5.58 5.65 -5.85
CA ARG A 22 -6.01 5.54 -4.45
C ARG A 22 -6.98 4.39 -4.24
N ASP A 23 -7.92 4.18 -5.17
CA ASP A 23 -8.88 3.09 -5.09
C ASP A 23 -8.20 1.72 -5.20
N PHE A 24 -7.24 1.57 -6.10
CA PHE A 24 -6.42 0.36 -6.20
C PHE A 24 -5.72 0.05 -4.87
N LEU A 25 -5.02 1.04 -4.29
CA LEU A 25 -4.30 0.85 -3.02
C LEU A 25 -5.26 0.52 -1.88
N ARG A 26 -6.37 1.25 -1.78
CA ARG A 26 -7.41 1.02 -0.76
C ARG A 26 -7.99 -0.39 -0.85
N ILE A 27 -8.37 -0.85 -2.04
CA ILE A 27 -8.94 -2.19 -2.23
C ILE A 27 -7.89 -3.26 -1.93
N SER A 28 -6.64 -3.10 -2.40
CA SER A 28 -5.59 -4.06 -2.10
C SER A 28 -5.34 -4.18 -0.60
N ARG A 29 -5.31 -3.06 0.13
CA ARG A 29 -5.16 -3.04 1.60
C ARG A 29 -6.35 -3.69 2.31
N SER A 30 -7.58 -3.39 1.89
CA SER A 30 -8.77 -3.94 2.54
C SER A 30 -8.89 -5.47 2.40
N THR A 31 -8.47 -5.99 1.25
CA THR A 31 -8.53 -7.44 0.98
C THR A 31 -7.55 -8.27 1.79
N ILE A 32 -6.42 -7.71 2.23
CA ILE A 32 -5.35 -8.47 2.90
C ILE A 32 -5.05 -7.90 4.29
N ASP A 33 -4.70 -6.62 4.36
CA ASP A 33 -4.14 -5.98 5.56
C ASP A 33 -5.24 -5.60 6.57
N ASP A 34 -6.33 -4.94 6.14
CA ASP A 34 -7.41 -4.56 7.07
C ASP A 34 -8.16 -5.80 7.60
N SER A 35 -8.20 -6.86 6.79
CA SER A 35 -8.80 -8.15 7.11
C SER A 35 -7.77 -9.18 7.62
N ILE A 36 -6.55 -8.76 8.00
CA ILE A 36 -5.47 -9.69 8.36
C ILE A 36 -5.86 -10.65 9.48
N THR A 37 -6.56 -10.17 10.51
CA THR A 37 -7.02 -11.03 11.61
C THR A 37 -7.97 -12.12 11.13
N GLN A 38 -8.87 -11.79 10.20
CA GLN A 38 -9.80 -12.76 9.61
C GLN A 38 -9.05 -13.77 8.74
N ASN A 39 -8.13 -13.28 7.90
CA ASN A 39 -7.27 -14.12 7.07
C ASN A 39 -6.44 -15.10 7.90
N LEU A 40 -5.85 -14.64 9.01
CA LEU A 40 -5.09 -15.47 9.94
C LEU A 40 -5.96 -16.47 10.70
N ASN A 41 -7.13 -16.06 11.19
CA ASN A 41 -8.06 -16.96 11.85
C ASN A 41 -8.58 -18.05 10.90
N ALA A 42 -8.74 -17.76 9.60
CA ALA A 42 -9.14 -18.76 8.61
C ALA A 42 -8.08 -19.86 8.38
N LEU A 43 -6.81 -19.63 8.76
CA LEU A 43 -5.76 -20.66 8.69
C LEU A 43 -5.88 -21.69 9.82
N ILE A 44 -6.59 -21.33 10.90
CA ILE A 44 -6.92 -22.22 12.01
C ILE A 44 -8.12 -23.06 11.57
N THR A 45 -7.92 -24.36 11.35
CA THR A 45 -9.01 -25.31 11.09
C THR A 45 -9.16 -26.28 12.26
N PRO A 46 -10.03 -26.00 13.24
CA PRO A 46 -10.26 -26.88 14.39
C PRO A 46 -10.76 -28.27 13.96
N ALA A 47 -11.48 -28.34 12.84
CA ALA A 47 -12.10 -29.58 12.36
C ALA A 47 -11.11 -30.68 11.96
N GLN A 48 -9.82 -30.38 11.77
CA GLN A 48 -8.82 -31.41 11.47
C GLN A 48 -8.36 -32.20 12.70
N GLU A 49 -8.50 -31.64 13.91
CA GLU A 49 -8.09 -32.33 15.14
C GLU A 49 -9.16 -33.32 15.66
N GLY A 50 -10.32 -33.40 14.99
CA GLY A 50 -11.43 -34.24 15.42
C GLY A 50 -12.17 -33.66 16.63
N PHE A 51 -13.39 -34.14 16.88
CA PHE A 51 -14.14 -33.75 18.07
C PHE A 51 -13.74 -34.66 19.24
N ASP A 52 -13.05 -34.11 20.24
CA ASP A 52 -12.82 -34.80 21.51
C ASP A 52 -13.89 -34.41 22.53
N PRO A 53 -14.79 -35.32 22.93
CA PRO A 53 -15.83 -35.04 23.93
C PRO A 53 -15.24 -34.63 25.29
N SER A 54 -13.98 -34.95 25.60
CA SER A 54 -13.32 -34.51 26.85
C SER A 54 -13.15 -32.98 26.92
N MET A 55 -13.10 -32.30 25.77
CA MET A 55 -12.98 -30.84 25.68
C MET A 55 -14.27 -30.09 26.03
N THR A 56 -15.41 -30.78 26.15
CA THR A 56 -16.70 -30.16 26.54
C THR A 56 -16.88 -30.04 28.06
N ILE A 57 -16.01 -30.66 28.86
CA ILE A 57 -16.14 -30.72 30.33
C ILE A 57 -15.64 -29.43 31.00
N ALA A 58 -14.70 -28.72 30.38
CA ALA A 58 -14.26 -27.41 30.84
C ALA A 58 -15.08 -26.31 30.16
N ARG A 59 -15.79 -25.50 30.94
CA ARG A 59 -16.20 -24.17 30.47
C ARG A 59 -14.91 -23.41 30.17
N GLN A 60 -14.55 -23.28 28.88
CA GLN A 60 -13.48 -22.41 28.42
C GLN A 60 -13.90 -20.95 28.66
N THR A 61 -13.87 -20.49 29.91
CA THR A 61 -14.03 -19.07 30.28
C THR A 61 -12.76 -18.28 30.00
N GLU A 62 -11.65 -18.99 29.79
CA GLU A 62 -10.42 -18.44 29.25
C GLU A 62 -10.37 -18.84 27.78
N TYR A 63 -10.44 -17.84 26.89
CA TYR A 63 -10.11 -18.02 25.48
C TYR A 63 -8.79 -18.81 25.43
N PRO A 64 -8.73 -19.96 24.72
CA PRO A 64 -7.50 -20.72 24.65
C PRO A 64 -6.41 -19.77 24.19
N VAL A 65 -5.36 -19.69 25.00
CA VAL A 65 -4.17 -18.88 24.73
C VAL A 65 -3.75 -19.16 23.29
N ARG A 66 -4.05 -18.18 22.43
CA ARG A 66 -3.53 -17.99 21.08
C ARG A 66 -3.30 -19.31 20.33
N GLY A 67 -4.31 -19.81 19.63
CA GLY A 67 -4.13 -20.86 18.63
C GLY A 67 -2.99 -20.45 17.68
N GLN A 68 -1.80 -20.98 17.93
CA GLN A 68 -0.64 -20.74 17.09
C GLN A 68 -0.95 -21.42 15.77
N ILE A 69 -0.91 -20.63 14.71
CA ILE A 69 -1.17 -21.16 13.38
C ILE A 69 0.00 -22.08 13.03
N GLU A 70 -0.30 -23.23 12.45
CA GLU A 70 0.72 -24.19 12.01
C GLU A 70 1.80 -23.46 11.16
N PRO A 71 3.10 -23.57 11.49
CA PRO A 71 4.16 -22.79 10.84
C PRO A 71 4.20 -22.95 9.31
N ALA A 72 3.84 -24.13 8.79
CA ALA A 72 3.77 -24.38 7.35
C ALA A 72 2.66 -23.55 6.66
N ARG A 73 1.50 -23.41 7.30
CA ARG A 73 0.37 -22.61 6.78
C ARG A 73 0.68 -21.13 6.82
N CYS A 74 1.30 -20.66 7.91
CA CYS A 74 1.78 -19.29 8.01
C CYS A 74 2.77 -18.95 6.91
N ARG A 75 3.79 -19.79 6.69
CA ARG A 75 4.75 -19.60 5.58
C ARG A 75 4.05 -19.59 4.23
N SER A 76 3.15 -20.54 3.98
CA SER A 76 2.39 -20.57 2.72
C SER A 76 1.53 -19.33 2.52
N PHE A 77 0.90 -18.79 3.57
CA PHE A 77 0.14 -17.54 3.49
C PHE A 77 1.05 -16.34 3.19
N GLN A 78 2.18 -16.25 3.89
CA GLN A 78 3.16 -15.19 3.67
C GLN A 78 3.68 -15.21 2.22
N ASP A 79 4.17 -16.36 1.76
CA ASP A 79 4.83 -16.51 0.46
C ASP A 79 3.88 -16.39 -0.73
N LYS A 80 2.63 -16.85 -0.60
CA LYS A 80 1.67 -16.93 -1.73
C LYS A 80 0.62 -15.83 -1.72
N VAL A 81 0.41 -15.14 -0.60
CA VAL A 81 -0.67 -14.15 -0.47
C VAL A 81 -0.13 -12.81 0.00
N LEU A 82 0.51 -12.76 1.16
CA LEU A 82 0.91 -11.50 1.78
C LEU A 82 1.99 -10.77 0.97
N PHE A 83 3.14 -11.42 0.76
CA PHE A 83 4.27 -10.81 0.08
C PHE A 83 4.00 -10.50 -1.41
N PRO A 84 3.32 -11.37 -2.19
CA PRO A 84 2.92 -11.00 -3.55
C PRO A 84 1.99 -9.77 -3.61
N SER A 85 1.06 -9.64 -2.65
CA SER A 85 0.17 -8.47 -2.58
C SER A 85 0.95 -7.19 -2.27
N TRP A 86 1.85 -7.25 -1.29
CA TRP A 86 2.74 -6.14 -0.95
C TRP A 86 3.67 -5.77 -2.11
N GLN A 87 4.19 -6.78 -2.82
CA GLN A 87 5.03 -6.56 -3.99
C GLN A 87 4.27 -5.83 -5.09
N THR A 88 3.05 -6.27 -5.39
CA THR A 88 2.21 -5.63 -6.41
C THR A 88 1.97 -4.15 -6.08
N ARG A 89 1.70 -3.82 -4.81
CA ARG A 89 1.56 -2.41 -4.38
C ARG A 89 2.86 -1.63 -4.49
N SER A 90 4.00 -2.25 -4.12
CA SER A 90 5.32 -1.65 -4.30
C SER A 90 5.64 -1.35 -5.76
N ASP A 91 5.32 -2.27 -6.67
CA ASP A 91 5.55 -2.11 -8.11
C ASP A 91 4.74 -0.95 -8.67
N VAL A 92 3.46 -0.84 -8.29
CA VAL A 92 2.59 0.30 -8.66
C VAL A 92 3.16 1.63 -8.15
N LEU A 93 3.52 1.69 -6.87
CA LEU A 93 4.07 2.91 -6.27
C LEU A 93 5.41 3.32 -6.90
N ASN A 94 6.26 2.34 -7.22
CA ASN A 94 7.56 2.59 -7.85
C ASN A 94 7.42 3.01 -9.31
N TYR A 95 6.55 2.36 -10.07
CA TYR A 95 6.23 2.74 -11.43
C TYR A 95 5.69 4.18 -11.48
N CYS A 96 4.68 4.49 -10.66
CA CYS A 96 4.13 5.84 -10.62
C CYS A 96 5.13 6.88 -10.11
N ALA A 97 6.09 6.51 -9.27
CA ALA A 97 7.17 7.41 -8.87
C ALA A 97 8.08 7.76 -10.06
N GLY A 98 8.39 6.80 -10.93
CA GLY A 98 9.11 7.05 -12.18
C GLY A 98 8.33 7.96 -13.15
N VAL A 99 7.01 7.77 -13.24
CA VAL A 99 6.13 8.66 -14.02
C VAL A 99 6.14 10.08 -13.44
N ALA A 100 6.07 10.23 -12.12
CA ALA A 100 6.06 11.53 -11.45
C ALA A 100 7.36 12.33 -11.62
N THR A 101 8.49 11.68 -11.88
CA THR A 101 9.77 12.35 -12.15
C THR A 101 10.07 12.53 -13.64
N SER A 102 9.25 11.96 -14.52
CA SER A 102 9.41 12.10 -15.98
C SER A 102 8.75 13.37 -16.52
N PRO A 103 9.30 14.00 -17.58
CA PRO A 103 8.64 15.10 -18.27
C PRO A 103 7.28 14.68 -18.81
N ASP A 104 6.31 15.58 -18.70
CA ASP A 104 4.93 15.30 -19.05
C ASP A 104 4.44 16.23 -20.17
N PRO A 105 4.61 15.84 -21.44
CA PRO A 105 4.24 16.68 -22.58
C PRO A 105 2.71 16.81 -22.75
N ASP A 106 1.94 15.86 -22.19
CA ASP A 106 0.48 15.78 -22.33
C ASP A 106 -0.25 16.43 -21.14
N ASP A 107 0.42 17.31 -20.39
CA ASP A 107 -0.17 18.06 -19.28
C ASP A 107 -1.17 19.11 -19.84
N PRO A 108 -2.50 18.97 -19.59
CA PRO A 108 -3.50 19.88 -20.14
C PRO A 108 -3.35 21.31 -19.58
N ASP A 109 -2.75 21.46 -18.40
CA ASP A 109 -2.62 22.74 -17.73
C ASP A 109 -1.30 23.45 -18.07
N LEU A 110 -0.43 22.84 -18.90
CA LEU A 110 0.88 23.39 -19.24
C LEU A 110 0.79 24.79 -19.86
N VAL A 111 -0.07 24.95 -20.86
CA VAL A 111 -0.26 26.22 -21.57
C VAL A 111 -0.89 27.28 -20.67
N LEU A 112 -1.87 26.89 -19.86
CA LEU A 112 -2.54 27.78 -18.92
C LEU A 112 -1.57 28.30 -17.86
N ARG A 113 -0.75 27.42 -17.29
CA ARG A 113 0.27 27.76 -16.30
C ARG A 113 1.34 28.69 -16.86
N GLN A 114 1.75 28.47 -18.11
CA GLN A 114 2.70 29.35 -18.78
C GLN A 114 2.11 30.74 -19.00
N GLY A 115 0.85 30.83 -19.41
CA GLY A 115 0.13 32.11 -19.54
C GLY A 115 -0.02 32.85 -18.20
N GLU A 116 -0.36 32.14 -17.13
CA GLU A 116 -0.44 32.70 -15.77
C GLU A 116 0.91 33.24 -15.29
N SER A 117 1.99 32.48 -15.53
CA SER A 117 3.35 32.89 -15.17
C SER A 117 3.81 34.14 -15.93
N ILE A 118 3.47 34.25 -17.22
CA ILE A 118 3.77 35.45 -18.01
C ILE A 118 2.99 36.66 -17.45
N LYS A 119 1.70 36.50 -17.18
CA LYS A 119 0.84 37.56 -16.65
C LYS A 119 1.29 38.04 -15.28
N ASP A 120 1.72 37.14 -14.39
CA ASP A 120 2.27 37.51 -13.09
C ASP A 120 3.61 38.24 -13.23
N ARG A 121 4.46 37.85 -14.19
CA ARG A 121 5.73 38.54 -14.45
C ARG A 121 5.55 39.97 -14.96
N GLU A 122 4.43 40.26 -15.62
CA GLU A 122 4.05 41.60 -16.08
C GLU A 122 3.36 42.44 -15.00
N ARG A 123 3.00 41.83 -13.87
CA ARG A 123 2.24 42.47 -12.80
C ARG A 123 3.11 43.41 -11.97
N VAL A 124 2.66 44.65 -11.83
CA VAL A 124 3.27 45.63 -10.91
C VAL A 124 2.50 45.63 -9.60
N VAL A 125 3.21 45.42 -8.49
CA VAL A 125 2.63 45.31 -7.15
C VAL A 125 3.06 46.50 -6.30
N ASP A 126 2.10 47.25 -5.75
CA ASP A 126 2.37 48.29 -4.74
C ASP A 126 2.11 47.73 -3.34
N GLU A 127 3.18 47.27 -2.69
CA GLU A 127 3.15 46.68 -1.35
C GLU A 127 2.66 47.65 -0.27
N ARG A 128 2.71 48.96 -0.54
CA ARG A 128 2.23 49.99 0.39
C ARG A 128 0.70 50.09 0.41
N LEU A 129 0.05 49.73 -0.69
CA LEU A 129 -1.41 49.74 -0.79
C LEU A 129 -2.02 48.43 -0.28
N ASP A 130 -1.39 47.29 -0.59
CA ASP A 130 -1.79 45.97 -0.09
C ASP A 130 -0.58 45.01 0.04
N PRO A 131 -0.12 44.72 1.27
CA PRO A 131 0.98 43.78 1.53
C PRO A 131 0.73 42.34 1.07
N TYR A 132 -0.53 41.93 0.83
CA TYR A 132 -0.86 40.56 0.41
C TYR A 132 -0.97 40.41 -1.11
N SER A 133 -1.07 41.52 -1.83
CA SER A 133 -1.18 41.53 -3.28
C SER A 133 0.03 40.88 -3.95
N ALA A 134 1.23 40.88 -3.34
CA ALA A 134 2.43 40.24 -3.92
C ALA A 134 2.34 38.71 -4.07
N ARG A 135 1.39 38.03 -3.40
CA ARG A 135 1.34 36.56 -3.42
C ARG A 135 0.76 36.03 -4.74
N PHE A 136 1.59 35.27 -5.46
CA PHE A 136 1.17 34.49 -6.63
C PHE A 136 1.33 33.00 -6.32
N PHE A 137 0.27 32.23 -6.57
CA PHE A 137 0.26 30.78 -6.41
C PHE A 137 0.02 30.15 -7.79
N PRO A 138 1.08 29.77 -8.52
CA PRO A 138 0.92 29.12 -9.81
C PRO A 138 0.20 27.78 -9.64
N ARG A 139 -0.54 27.37 -10.67
CA ARG A 139 -1.08 26.01 -10.73
C ARG A 139 0.07 25.00 -10.74
N GLU A 140 0.00 24.01 -9.86
CA GLU A 140 1.00 22.95 -9.78
C GLU A 140 0.96 22.03 -11.01
N PRO A 141 2.11 21.49 -11.47
CA PRO A 141 2.15 20.37 -12.39
C PRO A 141 1.41 19.15 -11.86
N ARG A 142 0.68 18.44 -12.73
CA ARG A 142 0.06 17.17 -12.33
C ARG A 142 1.08 16.12 -11.87
N THR A 143 2.32 16.19 -12.36
CA THR A 143 3.46 15.38 -11.88
C THR A 143 3.88 15.71 -10.46
N GLU A 144 3.84 16.98 -10.06
CA GLU A 144 4.14 17.41 -8.69
C GLU A 144 3.04 16.99 -7.71
N SER A 145 1.78 17.18 -8.09
CA SER A 145 0.65 16.70 -7.31
C SER A 145 0.67 15.16 -7.17
N LEU A 146 1.06 14.44 -8.23
CA LEU A 146 1.28 12.99 -8.18
C LEU A 146 2.44 12.63 -7.23
N ALA A 147 3.57 13.36 -7.29
CA ALA A 147 4.70 13.13 -6.40
C ALA A 147 4.33 13.33 -4.93
N MET A 148 3.53 14.36 -4.61
CA MET A 148 2.98 14.56 -3.26
C MET A 148 2.11 13.39 -2.83
N LEU A 149 1.20 12.95 -3.70
CA LEU A 149 0.34 11.79 -3.41
C LEU A 149 1.16 10.54 -3.11
N LEU A 150 2.17 10.24 -3.93
CA LEU A 150 3.00 9.04 -3.77
C LEU A 150 3.83 9.07 -2.49
N ARG A 151 4.32 10.25 -2.05
CA ARG A 151 5.00 10.38 -0.76
C ARG A 151 4.07 10.00 0.39
N ASN A 152 2.84 10.49 0.37
CA ASN A 152 1.84 10.16 1.39
C ASN A 152 1.49 8.67 1.36
N GLU A 153 1.24 8.11 0.17
CA GLU A 153 0.89 6.69 0.03
C GLU A 153 2.02 5.75 0.44
N ARG A 154 3.29 6.13 0.24
CA ARG A 154 4.44 5.38 0.76
C ARG A 154 4.50 5.39 2.28
N GLY A 155 4.23 6.52 2.92
CA GLY A 155 4.15 6.61 4.39
C GLY A 155 3.01 5.76 4.95
N VAL A 156 1.83 5.82 4.34
CA VAL A 156 0.69 4.97 4.71
C VAL A 156 1.03 3.49 4.54
N GLU A 157 1.67 3.12 3.42
CA GLU A 157 2.07 1.74 3.15
C GLU A 157 3.05 1.21 4.20
N GLN A 158 4.02 2.02 4.64
CA GLN A 158 4.96 1.65 5.70
C GLN A 158 4.23 1.36 7.03
N ILE A 159 3.30 2.22 7.43
CA ILE A 159 2.51 2.06 8.65
C ILE A 159 1.68 0.76 8.58
N ILE A 160 1.01 0.54 7.45
CA ILE A 160 0.16 -0.64 7.25
C ILE A 160 0.99 -1.92 7.32
N ARG A 161 2.11 -1.99 6.59
CA ARG A 161 2.98 -3.18 6.59
C ARG A 161 3.53 -3.48 7.97
N SER A 162 4.00 -2.47 8.70
CA SER A 162 4.49 -2.62 10.07
C SER A 162 3.41 -3.20 10.99
N ARG A 163 2.18 -2.66 10.92
CA ARG A 163 1.06 -3.14 11.72
C ARG A 163 0.64 -4.57 11.35
N THR A 164 0.48 -4.85 10.06
CA THR A 164 0.11 -6.18 9.55
C THR A 164 1.16 -7.20 9.97
N TRP A 165 2.45 -6.87 9.81
CA TRP A 165 3.55 -7.75 10.18
C TRP A 165 3.57 -8.05 11.67
N GLY A 166 3.35 -7.06 12.53
CA GLY A 166 3.26 -7.27 13.98
C GLY A 166 2.20 -8.31 14.37
N LEU A 167 1.04 -8.30 13.69
CA LEU A 167 -0.01 -9.31 13.92
C LEU A 167 0.37 -10.68 13.35
N VAL A 168 1.00 -10.71 12.18
CA VAL A 168 1.47 -11.95 11.56
C VAL A 168 2.54 -12.62 12.42
N THR A 169 3.53 -11.88 12.91
CA THR A 169 4.59 -12.43 13.78
C THR A 169 4.03 -12.91 15.10
N GLU A 170 3.10 -12.16 15.71
CA GLU A 170 2.42 -12.54 16.95
C GLU A 170 1.65 -13.87 16.83
N ARG A 171 1.00 -14.12 15.69
CA ARG A 171 0.16 -15.30 15.47
C ARG A 171 0.91 -16.50 14.88
N CYS A 172 1.94 -16.24 14.09
CA CYS A 172 2.72 -17.27 13.40
C CYS A 172 3.98 -17.69 14.17
N GLY A 173 4.36 -17.00 15.25
CA GLY A 173 5.56 -17.33 16.03
C GLY A 173 6.88 -17.16 15.25
N GLY A 174 6.91 -16.18 14.33
CA GLY A 174 8.05 -15.93 13.45
C GLY A 174 9.23 -15.21 14.12
N PRO A 175 10.35 -15.03 13.41
CA PRO A 175 11.49 -14.27 13.91
C PRO A 175 11.10 -12.81 14.20
N ILE A 176 11.83 -12.15 15.10
CA ILE A 176 11.59 -10.74 15.52
C ILE A 176 12.00 -9.73 14.44
N GLU A 177 12.41 -10.21 13.26
CA GLU A 177 12.84 -9.41 12.13
C GLU A 177 11.75 -8.45 11.61
N GLY A 178 12.21 -7.33 11.05
CA GLY A 178 11.34 -6.34 10.42
C GLY A 178 10.66 -6.89 9.16
N TRP A 179 9.52 -6.30 8.80
CA TRP A 179 8.78 -6.69 7.61
C TRP A 179 9.60 -6.45 6.33
N GLU A 180 10.49 -5.44 6.35
CA GLU A 180 11.39 -5.12 5.25
C GLU A 180 12.34 -6.28 4.94
N GLU A 181 12.96 -6.85 5.97
CA GLU A 181 13.90 -7.96 5.83
C GLU A 181 13.18 -9.24 5.36
N ALA A 182 11.99 -9.49 5.91
CA ALA A 182 11.14 -10.61 5.49
C ALA A 182 10.73 -10.53 4.01
N LEU A 183 10.31 -9.35 3.57
CA LEU A 183 9.97 -9.13 2.17
C LEU A 183 11.19 -9.24 1.26
N ASN A 184 12.36 -8.73 1.69
CA ASN A 184 13.59 -8.81 0.89
C ASN A 184 14.08 -10.25 0.73
N ARG A 185 14.10 -11.04 1.81
CA ARG A 185 14.42 -12.48 1.71
C ARG A 185 13.45 -13.23 0.79
N TRP A 186 12.17 -12.89 0.85
CA TRP A 186 11.19 -13.48 -0.06
C TRP A 186 11.50 -13.14 -1.52
N ARG A 187 11.87 -11.87 -1.83
CA ARG A 187 12.26 -11.43 -3.19
C ARG A 187 13.48 -12.19 -3.70
N GLU A 188 14.54 -12.26 -2.89
CA GLU A 188 15.76 -13.01 -3.22
C GLU A 188 15.45 -14.48 -3.54
N GLY A 189 14.56 -15.09 -2.76
CA GLY A 189 14.09 -16.45 -2.99
C GLY A 189 13.22 -16.64 -4.24
N GLN A 190 12.59 -15.59 -4.77
CA GLN A 190 11.91 -15.64 -6.07
C GLN A 190 12.89 -15.47 -7.23
N ASP A 191 13.87 -14.58 -7.11
CA ASP A 191 14.88 -14.33 -8.15
C ASP A 191 15.73 -15.57 -8.42
N GLN A 192 16.04 -16.35 -7.37
CA GLN A 192 16.79 -17.59 -7.52
C GLN A 192 15.99 -18.77 -8.12
N LYS A 193 14.66 -18.64 -8.21
CA LYS A 193 13.78 -19.63 -8.85
C LYS A 193 13.47 -19.30 -10.31
N ARG A 194 13.89 -18.11 -10.77
CA ARG A 194 13.69 -17.59 -12.12
C ARG A 194 14.84 -17.97 -13.04
#